data_AF-A0A5B0RDI5-F1
#
_entry.id   AF-A0A5B0RDI5-F1
#
_cell.length_a   1.000
_cell.length_b   1.000
_cell.length_c   1.000
_cell.angle_alpha   90.00
_cell.angle_beta   90.00
_cell.angle_gamma   90.00
#
_symmetry.space_group_name_H-M   'P 1'
#
loop_
_entity.id
_entity.type
_entity.pdbx_description
1 polymer ?
#
loop_
_entity_poly.entity_id
_entity_poly.type
_entity_poly.pdbx_seq_one_letter_code
_entity_poly.pdbx_strand_id
1 'polypeptide(L)'
;MQLLVIENESELEIKTHVEDLVTLEDQLSEAQQDYLEMQQARRRNLTTSQIMRLEQAPDTIAFLQEEINQVINKLDPETNALMKLVVSKSKLYEAKVVVMELQRRWDQRSSG
;
A
#
# COMPACT_ATOMS: atom_id res chain seq x y z
N MET A 1 10.03 10.92 36.64
CA MET A 1 10.57 9.81 35.81
C MET A 1 9.50 8.89 35.22
N GLN A 2 8.21 9.28 35.19
CA GLN A 2 7.16 8.46 34.56
C GLN A 2 6.79 8.93 33.14
N LEU A 3 6.88 10.23 32.84
CA LEU A 3 6.54 10.76 31.50
C LEU A 3 7.41 10.20 30.36
N LEU A 4 8.73 10.16 30.54
CA LEU A 4 9.66 9.67 29.51
C LEU A 4 9.48 8.19 29.15
N VAL A 5 8.97 7.38 30.09
CA VAL A 5 8.72 5.95 29.85
C VAL A 5 7.44 5.78 29.04
N ILE A 6 6.40 6.56 29.35
CA ILE A 6 5.12 6.57 28.64
C ILE A 6 5.27 7.08 27.20
N GLU A 7 6.08 8.14 27.00
CA GLU A 7 6.39 8.65 25.65
C GLU A 7 7.06 7.56 24.79
N ASN A 8 8.01 6.82 25.36
CA ASN A 8 8.77 5.79 24.66
C ASN A 8 7.94 4.51 24.38
N GLU A 9 7.01 4.15 25.27
CA GLU A 9 6.05 3.06 25.05
C GLU A 9 5.05 3.40 23.93
N SER A 10 4.57 4.65 23.89
CA SER A 10 3.66 5.11 22.82
C SER A 10 4.36 5.18 21.45
N GLU A 11 5.63 5.61 21.41
CA GLU A 11 6.41 5.66 20.18
C GLU A 11 6.69 4.25 19.64
N LEU A 12 6.96 3.29 20.53
CA LEU A 12 7.14 1.89 20.16
C LEU A 12 5.85 1.29 19.59
N GLU A 13 4.70 1.55 20.21
CA GLU A 13 3.40 1.07 19.75
C GLU A 13 3.03 1.64 18.38
N ILE A 14 3.24 2.95 18.17
CA ILE A 14 3.06 3.59 16.86
C ILE A 14 3.98 2.95 15.82
N LYS A 15 5.25 2.71 16.15
CA LYS A 15 6.19 2.06 15.24
C LYS A 15 5.72 0.66 14.84
N THR A 16 5.26 -0.15 15.80
CA THR A 16 4.72 -1.48 15.51
C THR A 16 3.50 -1.39 14.60
N HIS A 17 2.56 -0.48 14.85
CA HIS A 17 1.41 -0.29 13.97
C HIS A 17 1.79 0.15 12.56
N VAL A 18 2.84 0.98 12.41
CA VAL A 18 3.35 1.36 11.09
C VAL A 18 4.00 0.16 10.39
N GLU A 19 4.78 -0.67 11.08
CA GLU A 19 5.38 -1.89 10.51
C GLU A 19 4.30 -2.91 10.07
N ASP A 20 3.25 -3.07 10.88
CA ASP A 20 2.08 -3.90 10.54
C ASP A 20 1.37 -3.37 9.30
N LEU A 21 1.14 -2.06 9.23
CA LEU A 21 0.49 -1.42 8.08
C LEU A 21 1.29 -1.57 6.79
N VAL A 22 2.61 -1.43 6.84
CA VAL A 22 3.49 -1.66 5.67
C VAL A 22 3.37 -3.11 5.21
N THR A 23 3.44 -4.06 6.13
CA THR A 23 3.35 -5.49 5.80
C THR A 23 2.01 -5.85 5.18
N LEU A 24 0.90 -5.33 5.74
CA LEU A 24 -0.44 -5.58 5.22
C LEU A 24 -0.68 -4.91 3.86
N GLU A 25 -0.09 -3.73 3.63
CA GLU A 25 -0.18 -3.02 2.35
C GLU A 25 0.59 -3.76 1.25
N ASP A 26 1.80 -4.26 1.55
CA ASP A 26 2.57 -5.11 0.64
C ASP A 26 1.77 -6.37 0.24
N GLN A 27 1.17 -7.05 1.21
CA GLN A 27 0.33 -8.24 0.97
C GLN A 27 -0.92 -7.91 0.15
N LEU A 28 -1.56 -6.77 0.41
CA LEU A 28 -2.72 -6.32 -0.34
C LEU A 28 -2.35 -6.01 -1.79
N SER A 29 -1.23 -5.33 -2.00
CA SER A 29 -0.69 -4.99 -3.32
C SER A 29 -0.35 -6.25 -4.12
N GLU A 30 0.34 -7.21 -3.51
CA GLU A 30 0.64 -8.51 -4.11
C GLU A 30 -0.64 -9.28 -4.47
N ALA A 31 -1.61 -9.39 -3.55
CA ALA A 31 -2.86 -10.09 -3.81
C ALA A 31 -3.68 -9.44 -4.94
N GLN A 32 -3.69 -8.11 -5.03
CA GLN A 32 -4.35 -7.38 -6.10
C GLN A 32 -3.65 -7.59 -7.45
N GLN A 33 -2.31 -7.56 -7.46
CA GLN A 33 -1.52 -7.79 -8.65
C GLN A 33 -1.70 -9.22 -9.17
N ASP A 34 -1.61 -10.23 -8.29
CA ASP A 34 -1.85 -11.63 -8.60
C ASP A 34 -3.24 -11.84 -9.18
N TYR A 35 -4.27 -11.23 -8.59
CA TYR A 35 -5.64 -11.31 -9.08
C TYR A 35 -5.77 -10.71 -10.49
N LEU A 36 -5.15 -9.56 -10.75
CA LEU A 36 -5.13 -8.92 -12.07
C LEU A 36 -4.42 -9.81 -13.11
N GLU A 37 -3.26 -10.37 -12.78
CA GLU A 37 -2.51 -11.25 -13.67
C GLU A 37 -3.28 -12.54 -14.00
N MET A 38 -3.91 -13.15 -12.98
CA MET A 38 -4.73 -14.35 -13.18
C MET A 38 -6.02 -14.05 -13.97
N GLN A 39 -6.60 -12.86 -13.84
CA GLN A 39 -7.71 -12.44 -14.70
C GLN A 39 -7.30 -12.26 -16.17
N GLN A 40 -6.10 -11.75 -16.41
CA GLN A 40 -5.56 -11.55 -17.77
C GLN A 40 -5.12 -12.86 -18.42
N ALA A 41 -4.75 -13.88 -17.63
CA ALA A 41 -4.46 -15.21 -18.12
C ALA A 41 -5.69 -15.81 -18.83
N ARG A 42 -5.51 -16.31 -20.06
CA ARG A 42 -6.60 -16.96 -20.82
C ARG A 42 -7.20 -18.09 -19.98
N ARG A 43 -8.49 -17.97 -19.60
CA ARG A 43 -9.25 -18.97 -18.80
C ARG A 43 -9.06 -20.43 -19.23
N ARG A 44 -8.76 -20.68 -20.50
CA ARG A 44 -8.53 -22.03 -21.06
C ARG A 44 -7.25 -22.73 -20.57
N ASN A 45 -6.32 -22.00 -19.95
CA ASN A 45 -5.03 -22.54 -19.48
C ASN A 45 -4.89 -22.57 -17.94
N LEU A 46 -5.95 -22.26 -17.19
CA LEU A 46 -5.87 -22.22 -15.73
C LEU A 46 -6.02 -23.62 -15.14
N THR A 47 -5.18 -23.94 -14.16
CA THR A 47 -5.31 -25.15 -13.35
C THR A 47 -6.46 -25.01 -12.35
N THR A 48 -6.97 -26.13 -11.82
CA THR A 48 -7.99 -26.13 -10.76
C THR A 48 -7.56 -25.30 -9.55
N SER A 49 -6.27 -25.34 -9.17
CA SER A 49 -5.73 -24.55 -8.06
C SER A 49 -5.62 -23.06 -8.36
N GLN A 50 -5.48 -22.66 -9.63
CA GLN A 50 -5.54 -21.26 -10.03
C GLN A 50 -6.98 -20.74 -10.06
N ILE A 51 -7.93 -21.57 -10.50
CA ILE A 51 -9.36 -21.23 -10.47
C ILE A 51 -9.83 -21.01 -9.03
N MET A 52 -9.50 -21.94 -8.12
CA MET A 52 -9.83 -21.80 -6.69
C MET A 52 -9.21 -20.54 -6.07
N ARG A 53 -7.95 -20.23 -6.39
CA ARG A 53 -7.32 -18.99 -5.92
C ARG A 53 -7.99 -17.74 -6.48
N LEU A 54 -8.42 -17.75 -7.74
CA LEU A 54 -9.13 -16.63 -8.35
C LEU A 54 -10.53 -16.41 -7.74
N GLU A 55 -11.19 -17.49 -7.32
CA GLU A 55 -12.46 -17.42 -6.58
C GLU A 55 -12.29 -16.89 -5.16
N GLN A 56 -11.17 -17.22 -4.49
CA GLN A 56 -10.88 -16.79 -3.11
C GLN A 56 -10.23 -15.40 -3.02
N ALA A 57 -9.58 -14.93 -4.08
CA ALA A 57 -8.84 -13.67 -4.09
C ALA A 57 -9.68 -12.44 -3.65
N PRO A 58 -10.94 -12.27 -4.08
CA PRO A 58 -11.78 -11.18 -3.59
C PRO A 58 -11.96 -11.20 -2.06
N ASP A 59 -12.16 -12.37 -1.47
CA ASP A 59 -12.33 -12.53 -0.02
C ASP A 59 -11.02 -12.24 0.72
N THR A 60 -9.87 -12.69 0.18
CA THR A 60 -8.55 -12.38 0.73
C THR A 60 -8.26 -10.87 0.68
N ILE A 61 -8.59 -10.20 -0.43
CA ILE A 61 -8.43 -8.74 -0.58
C ILE A 61 -9.31 -8.01 0.43
N ALA A 62 -10.58 -8.41 0.57
CA ALA A 62 -11.50 -7.80 1.53
C ALA A 62 -11.02 -7.98 2.98
N PHE A 63 -10.50 -9.17 3.32
CA PHE A 63 -9.91 -9.45 4.62
C PHE A 63 -8.72 -8.54 4.92
N LEU A 64 -7.77 -8.41 3.99
CA LEU A 64 -6.59 -7.54 4.16
C LEU A 64 -6.98 -6.06 4.32
N GLN A 65 -7.99 -5.59 3.56
CA GLN A 65 -8.52 -4.24 3.71
C GLN A 65 -9.11 -4.00 5.10
N GLU A 66 -9.81 -4.99 5.65
CA GLU A 66 -10.39 -4.88 6.99
C GLU A 66 -9.30 -4.89 8.08
N GLU A 67 -8.28 -5.74 7.98
CA GLU A 67 -7.15 -5.73 8.90
C GLU A 67 -6.41 -4.38 8.89
N ILE A 68 -6.19 -3.80 7.71
CA ILE A 68 -5.63 -2.45 7.57
C ILE A 68 -6.52 -1.43 8.29
N ASN A 69 -7.84 -1.48 8.09
CA ASN A 69 -8.77 -0.56 8.75
C ASN A 69 -8.73 -0.71 10.27
N GLN A 70 -8.61 -1.94 10.80
CA GLN A 70 -8.50 -2.19 12.22
C GLN A 70 -7.21 -1.58 12.81
N VAL A 71 -6.07 -1.70 12.12
CA VAL A 71 -4.81 -1.08 12.59
C VAL A 71 -4.91 0.45 12.52
N ILE A 72 -5.48 1.01 11.46
CA ILE A 72 -5.72 2.46 11.35
C ILE A 72 -6.63 2.98 12.47
N ASN A 73 -7.63 2.20 12.90
CA ASN A 73 -8.53 2.58 13.98
C ASN A 73 -7.89 2.52 15.38
N LYS A 74 -6.79 1.78 15.54
CA LYS A 74 -5.99 1.75 16.77
C LYS A 74 -5.06 2.97 16.88
N LEU A 75 -4.71 3.59 15.76
CA LEU A 75 -3.94 4.82 15.74
C LEU A 75 -4.81 6.00 16.19
N ASP A 76 -4.24 6.88 17.00
CA ASP A 76 -4.91 8.12 17.36
C ASP A 76 -5.11 9.03 16.12
N PRO A 77 -6.09 9.94 16.15
CA PRO A 77 -6.42 10.78 15.00
C PRO A 77 -5.26 11.65 14.50
N GLU A 78 -4.35 12.08 15.38
CA GLU A 78 -3.21 12.93 15.03
C GLU A 78 -2.16 12.12 14.26
N THR A 79 -1.81 10.93 14.76
CA THR A 79 -0.90 9.99 14.07
C THR A 79 -1.45 9.57 12.71
N ASN A 80 -2.75 9.27 12.61
CA ASN A 80 -3.40 8.94 11.35
C ASN A 80 -3.36 10.11 10.35
N ALA A 81 -3.59 11.35 10.81
CA ALA A 81 -3.49 12.54 9.99
C ALA A 81 -2.06 12.79 9.48
N LEU A 82 -1.05 12.61 10.33
CA LEU A 82 0.36 12.73 9.97
C LEU A 82 0.75 11.67 8.94
N MET A 83 0.35 10.41 9.13
CA MET A 83 0.63 9.34 8.18
C MET A 83 0.02 9.63 6.80
N LYS A 84 -1.26 10.07 6.76
CA LYS A 84 -1.92 10.50 5.51
C LYS A 84 -1.17 11.64 4.81
N LEU A 85 -0.64 12.59 5.58
CA LEU A 85 0.13 13.71 5.05
C LEU A 85 1.47 13.25 4.45
N VAL A 86 2.18 12.34 5.13
CA VAL A 86 3.43 11.75 4.61
C VAL A 86 3.18 10.97 3.32
N VAL A 87 2.17 10.10 3.30
CA VAL A 87 1.79 9.34 2.09
C VAL A 87 1.43 10.27 0.94
N SER A 88 0.60 11.30 1.21
CA SER A 88 0.22 12.28 0.18
C SER A 88 1.43 13.04 -0.37
N LYS A 89 2.37 13.42 0.51
CA LYS A 89 3.62 14.07 0.12
C LYS A 89 4.47 13.16 -0.77
N SER A 90 4.66 11.88 -0.42
CA SER A 90 5.41 10.92 -1.23
C SER A 90 4.80 10.73 -2.62
N LYS A 91 3.47 10.56 -2.71
CA LYS A 91 2.74 10.46 -3.99
C LYS A 91 2.93 11.70 -4.87
N LEU A 92 2.94 12.89 -4.27
CA LEU A 92 3.20 14.13 -5.00
C LEU A 92 4.64 14.21 -5.53
N TYR A 93 5.63 13.70 -4.78
CA TYR A 93 7.01 13.63 -5.24
C TYR A 93 7.17 12.69 -6.43
N GLU A 94 6.59 11.48 -6.38
CA GLU A 94 6.60 10.55 -7.50
C GLU A 94 5.98 11.15 -8.75
N ALA A 95 4.78 11.75 -8.62
CA ALA A 95 4.10 12.42 -9.72
C ALA A 95 4.97 13.56 -10.31
N LYS A 96 5.63 14.35 -9.46
CA LYS A 96 6.54 15.42 -9.91
C LYS A 96 7.71 14.85 -10.72
N VAL A 97 8.34 13.76 -10.27
CA VAL A 97 9.44 13.11 -10.99
C VAL A 97 8.96 12.63 -12.37
N VAL A 98 7.81 11.97 -12.43
CA VAL A 98 7.22 11.51 -13.71
C VAL A 98 6.98 12.67 -14.67
N VAL A 99 6.40 13.78 -14.19
CA VAL A 99 6.18 14.98 -15.00
C VAL A 99 7.50 15.55 -15.54
N MET A 100 8.52 15.66 -14.69
CA MET A 100 9.84 16.16 -15.09
C MET A 100 10.51 15.26 -16.14
N GLU A 101 10.39 13.94 -16.01
CA GLU A 101 10.91 12.99 -16.99
C GLU A 101 10.19 13.08 -18.34
N LEU A 102 8.85 13.22 -18.33
CA LEU A 102 8.06 13.40 -19.53
C LEU A 102 8.45 14.69 -20.25
N GLN A 103 8.62 15.78 -19.51
CA GLN A 103 9.04 17.07 -20.04
C GLN A 103 10.44 17.00 -20.65
N ARG A 104 11.40 16.35 -19.96
CA ARG A 104 12.74 16.10 -20.49
C ARG A 104 12.72 15.30 -21.80
N ARG A 105 11.89 14.26 -21.88
CA ARG A 105 11.73 13.44 -23.11
C ARG A 105 11.10 14.24 -24.25
N TRP A 106 10.17 15.13 -23.94
CA TRP A 106 9.57 16.03 -24.92
C TRP A 106 10.59 17.01 -25.49
N ASP A 107 11.33 17.72 -24.62
CA ASP A 107 12.34 18.69 -25.02
C ASP A 107 13.45 18.07 -25.88
N GLN A 108 13.85 16.83 -25.55
CA GLN A 108 14.81 16.06 -26.36
C GLN A 108 14.29 15.71 -27.77
N ARG A 109 12.98 15.48 -27.92
CA ARG A 109 12.36 15.17 -29.22
C ARG A 109 12.09 16.41 -30.06
N SER A 110 11.87 17.57 -29.44
CA SER A 110 11.64 18.84 -30.14
C SER A 110 12.93 19.58 -30.55
N SER A 111 14.10 19.07 -30.17
CA SER A 111 15.40 19.68 -30.49
C SER A 111 16.03 19.17 -31.81
N GLY A 112 15.23 18.56 -32.69
CA GLY A 112 15.63 18.04 -34.01
C GLY A 112 15.01 18.80 -35.16
#